data_AF-A0A9W6L910-F1
#
_entry.id   AF-A0A9W6L910-F1
#
_cell.length_a   1.000
_cell.length_b   1.000
_cell.length_c   1.000
_cell.angle_alpha   90.00
_cell.angle_beta   90.00
_cell.angle_gamma   90.00
#
_symmetry.space_group_name_H-M   'P 1'
#
loop_
_entity.id
_entity.type
_entity.pdbx_description
1 polymer ?
#
loop_
_entity_poly.entity_id
_entity_poly.type
_entity_poly.pdbx_seq_one_letter_code
_entity_poly.pdbx_strand_id
1 'polypeptide(L)'
;MEAHCSSSYFAPALLAARHGRRLAEQFALVLTPLRQAQIDAVLDGTARATMVLEDVWAATPANADRTRIVDRIDGLAPPVVLARAGLDSAILDRLLAELLAWRPSARGDPRPVRAVRRRRCRSLLRPARRPGRVAARRAGAGRVPEARRMPPERTADGRWIVVEGRRWRAADPELPEEVRAELQHHLGKARAAVRTARAADDPAAVRAARRRVDLAKRGLGERGEPWWEQDAATRERRWTEALEALADRLP
;
A
#
# COMPACT_ATOMS: atom_id res chain seq x y z
N MET A 1 16.38 8.11 22.10
CA MET A 1 15.12 8.31 21.35
C MET A 1 14.62 6.93 20.98
N GLU A 2 13.66 6.42 21.75
CA GLU A 2 13.08 5.10 21.55
C GLU A 2 12.35 5.09 20.21
N ALA A 3 12.78 4.24 19.29
CA ALA A 3 12.10 4.08 18.02
C ALA A 3 10.84 3.27 18.30
N HIS A 4 9.65 3.87 18.09
CA HIS A 4 8.37 3.18 18.20
C HIS A 4 7.87 2.82 16.80
N CYS A 5 7.40 1.58 16.62
CA CYS A 5 6.72 1.18 15.40
C CYS A 5 5.27 1.61 15.52
N SER A 6 4.82 2.43 14.57
CA SER A 6 3.44 2.92 14.53
C SER A 6 2.42 1.78 14.45
N SER A 7 2.75 0.66 13.80
CA SER A 7 1.84 -0.48 13.68
C SER A 7 1.57 -1.17 15.02
N SER A 8 2.58 -1.32 15.89
CA SER A 8 2.43 -2.04 17.16
C SER A 8 1.73 -1.25 18.25
N TYR A 9 1.69 0.08 18.15
CA TYR A 9 1.03 0.94 19.13
C TYR A 9 -0.35 1.43 18.66
N PHE A 10 -0.45 1.95 17.44
CA PHE A 10 -1.71 2.55 16.95
C PHE A 10 -2.75 1.51 16.57
N ALA A 11 -2.35 0.34 16.05
CA ALA A 11 -3.30 -0.70 15.69
C ALA A 11 -4.12 -1.22 16.89
N PRO A 12 -3.50 -1.60 18.03
CA PRO A 12 -4.30 -2.03 19.18
C PRO A 12 -5.04 -0.86 19.83
N ALA A 13 -4.51 0.38 19.76
CA ALA A 13 -5.24 1.57 20.23
C ALA A 13 -6.52 1.83 19.43
N LEU A 14 -6.44 1.75 18.11
CA LEU A 14 -7.59 1.89 17.21
C LEU A 14 -8.60 0.75 17.41
N LEU A 15 -8.12 -0.48 17.60
CA LEU A 15 -8.97 -1.62 17.89
C LEU A 15 -9.73 -1.43 19.21
N ALA A 16 -9.04 -1.08 20.29
CA ALA A 16 -9.67 -0.80 21.58
C ALA A 16 -10.71 0.33 21.45
N ALA A 17 -10.37 1.41 20.74
CA ALA A 17 -11.27 2.54 20.53
C ALA A 17 -12.54 2.16 19.75
N ARG A 18 -12.45 1.27 18.74
CA ARG A 18 -13.63 0.75 18.01
C ARG A 18 -14.61 -0.01 18.91
N HIS A 19 -14.13 -0.55 20.01
CA HIS A 19 -14.94 -1.22 21.03
C HIS A 19 -15.26 -0.32 22.23
N GLY A 20 -15.07 0.99 22.11
CA GLY A 20 -15.36 1.95 23.19
C GLY A 20 -14.45 1.82 24.41
N ARG A 21 -13.24 1.29 24.23
CA ARG A 21 -12.24 1.08 25.29
C ARG A 21 -10.98 1.88 25.04
N ARG A 22 -10.21 2.19 26.09
CA ARG A 22 -8.87 2.77 25.96
C ARG A 22 -7.80 1.69 26.05
N LEU A 23 -6.74 1.81 25.25
CA LEU A 23 -5.64 0.83 25.21
C LEU A 23 -5.01 0.60 26.58
N ALA A 24 -4.65 1.69 27.27
CA ALA A 24 -3.97 1.64 28.57
C ALA A 24 -4.84 1.06 29.70
N GLU A 25 -6.16 1.03 29.52
CA GLU A 25 -7.11 0.45 30.49
C GLU A 25 -7.30 -1.05 30.26
N GLN A 26 -6.86 -1.59 29.13
CA GLN A 26 -7.09 -2.99 28.73
C GLN A 26 -5.80 -3.79 28.55
N PHE A 27 -4.66 -3.11 28.33
CA PHE A 27 -3.39 -3.76 28.00
C PHE A 27 -2.22 -3.11 28.74
N ALA A 28 -1.36 -3.95 29.32
CA ALA A 28 -0.03 -3.55 29.73
C ALA A 28 0.89 -3.54 28.50
N LEU A 29 1.54 -2.40 28.25
CA LEU A 29 2.45 -2.25 27.11
C LEU A 29 3.87 -2.60 27.52
N VAL A 30 4.48 -3.52 26.76
CA VAL A 30 5.89 -3.87 26.89
C VAL A 30 6.67 -3.07 25.85
N LEU A 31 7.67 -2.32 26.30
CA LEU A 31 8.57 -1.59 25.40
C LEU A 31 9.63 -2.54 24.87
N THR A 32 9.69 -2.69 23.55
CA THR A 32 10.67 -3.52 22.87
C THR A 32 11.33 -2.74 21.73
N PRO A 33 12.53 -3.14 21.30
CA PRO A 33 13.03 -2.72 19.99
C PRO A 33 12.07 -3.17 18.86
N LEU A 34 12.19 -2.54 17.69
CA LEU A 34 11.25 -2.73 16.59
C LEU A 34 11.52 -3.99 15.77
N ARG A 35 10.50 -4.40 15.01
CA ARG A 35 10.56 -5.50 14.03
C ARG A 35 10.72 -6.86 14.72
N GLN A 36 11.79 -7.60 14.45
CA GLN A 36 11.95 -8.97 14.94
C GLN A 36 11.95 -9.05 16.48
N ALA A 37 12.54 -8.06 17.18
CA ALA A 37 12.56 -8.04 18.64
C ALA A 37 11.15 -8.00 19.29
N GLN A 38 10.14 -7.53 18.56
CA GLN A 38 8.74 -7.56 19.02
C GLN A 38 8.16 -8.98 18.99
N ILE A 39 8.63 -9.80 18.04
CA ILE A 39 8.25 -11.21 17.87
C ILE A 39 9.04 -12.04 18.87
N ASP A 40 10.32 -11.73 19.08
CA ASP A 40 11.18 -12.38 20.07
C ASP A 40 10.60 -12.26 21.48
N ALA A 41 10.08 -11.06 21.84
CA ALA A 41 9.36 -10.85 23.10
C ALA A 41 8.11 -11.73 23.25
N VAL A 42 7.49 -12.17 22.15
CA VAL A 42 6.39 -13.15 22.20
C VAL A 42 6.92 -14.57 22.34
N LEU A 43 8.01 -14.89 21.64
CA LEU A 43 8.65 -16.21 21.64
C LEU A 43 9.29 -16.57 23.00
N ASP A 44 9.81 -15.57 23.72
CA ASP A 44 10.41 -15.71 25.04
C ASP A 44 9.39 -15.54 26.20
N GLY A 45 8.16 -15.14 25.87
CA GLY A 45 7.05 -15.00 26.82
C GLY A 45 6.99 -13.67 27.56
N THR A 46 7.88 -12.72 27.26
CA THR A 46 7.87 -11.35 27.82
C THR A 46 6.59 -10.60 27.46
N ALA A 47 6.05 -10.84 26.27
CA ALA A 47 4.78 -10.31 25.79
C ALA A 47 3.86 -11.46 25.36
N ARG A 48 2.56 -11.35 25.65
CA ARG A 48 1.59 -12.39 25.25
C ARG A 48 1.20 -12.32 23.78
N ALA A 49 1.26 -11.13 23.19
CA ALA A 49 0.98 -10.88 21.78
C ALA A 49 1.66 -9.58 21.35
N THR A 50 1.88 -9.45 20.05
CA THR A 50 2.36 -8.22 19.42
C THR A 50 1.58 -7.95 18.14
N MET A 51 1.59 -6.69 17.68
CA MET A 51 1.05 -6.29 16.38
C MET A 51 2.19 -5.78 15.49
N VAL A 52 2.49 -6.51 14.43
CA VAL A 52 3.54 -6.16 13.46
C VAL A 52 2.98 -6.23 12.05
N LEU A 53 3.66 -5.59 11.10
CA LEU A 53 3.36 -5.81 9.69
C LEU A 53 3.59 -7.28 9.34
N GLU A 54 2.69 -7.89 8.56
CA GLU A 54 2.74 -9.32 8.25
C GLU A 54 4.05 -9.71 7.53
N ASP A 55 4.59 -8.81 6.71
CA ASP A 55 5.88 -8.95 6.03
C ASP A 55 7.08 -8.87 6.98
N VAL A 56 6.96 -8.28 8.17
CA VAL A 56 7.98 -8.37 9.23
C VAL A 56 7.96 -9.76 9.86
N TRP A 57 6.77 -10.31 10.14
CA TRP A 57 6.64 -11.65 10.69
C TRP A 57 7.09 -12.73 9.70
N ALA A 58 6.70 -12.59 8.43
CA ALA A 58 7.05 -13.51 7.35
C ALA A 58 8.52 -13.41 6.90
N ALA A 59 9.26 -12.37 7.30
CA ALA A 59 10.67 -12.22 6.95
C ALA A 59 11.55 -13.34 7.54
N THR A 60 11.11 -13.95 8.64
CA THR A 60 11.78 -15.08 9.30
C THR A 60 10.80 -16.25 9.41
N PRO A 61 10.87 -17.25 8.52
CA PRO A 61 9.91 -18.37 8.49
C PRO A 61 9.76 -19.12 9.82
N ALA A 62 10.86 -19.24 10.60
CA ALA A 62 10.87 -19.89 11.91
C ALA A 62 9.94 -19.22 12.94
N ASN A 63 9.52 -17.96 12.72
CA ASN A 63 8.52 -17.32 13.57
C ASN A 63 7.22 -18.13 13.61
N ALA A 64 6.86 -18.79 12.50
CA ALA A 64 5.63 -19.57 12.38
C ALA A 64 5.63 -20.89 13.18
N ASP A 65 6.80 -21.36 13.61
CA ASP A 65 6.91 -22.63 14.34
C ASP A 65 6.31 -22.53 15.74
N ARG A 66 6.37 -21.33 16.34
CA ARG A 66 6.01 -21.09 17.75
C ARG A 66 5.05 -19.92 17.94
N THR A 67 4.71 -19.21 16.86
CA THR A 67 3.72 -18.13 16.88
C THR A 67 2.72 -18.31 15.74
N ARG A 68 1.56 -17.65 15.85
CA ARG A 68 0.56 -17.62 14.79
C ARG A 68 -0.09 -16.24 14.71
N ILE A 69 -0.60 -15.90 13.54
CA ILE A 69 -1.43 -14.70 13.37
C ILE A 69 -2.81 -14.99 13.97
N VAL A 70 -3.22 -14.20 14.96
CA VAL A 70 -4.52 -14.34 15.64
C VAL A 70 -5.59 -13.40 15.08
N ASP A 71 -5.19 -12.29 14.46
CA ASP A 71 -6.08 -11.34 13.82
C ASP A 71 -5.30 -10.45 12.81
N ARG A 72 -6.01 -9.78 11.90
CA ARG A 72 -5.47 -8.86 10.89
C ARG A 72 -6.24 -7.55 10.85
N ILE A 73 -5.52 -6.44 10.79
CA ILE A 73 -6.12 -5.11 10.57
C ILE A 73 -5.64 -4.55 9.24
N ASP A 74 -6.52 -4.60 8.25
CA ASP A 74 -6.29 -4.01 6.93
C ASP A 74 -6.63 -2.51 6.91
N GLY A 75 -6.02 -1.79 5.96
CA GLY A 75 -6.37 -0.41 5.68
C GLY A 75 -5.82 0.62 6.68
N LEU A 76 -4.87 0.24 7.53
CA LEU A 76 -4.06 1.21 8.27
C LEU A 76 -3.28 2.05 7.27
N ALA A 77 -3.65 3.33 7.15
CA ALA A 77 -2.92 4.25 6.30
C ALA A 77 -1.48 4.37 6.84
N PRO A 78 -0.45 4.20 5.99
CA PRO A 78 0.91 4.49 6.43
C PRO A 78 0.98 5.95 6.90
N PRO A 79 1.87 6.28 7.85
CA PRO A 79 1.98 7.64 8.35
C PRO A 79 2.26 8.58 7.19
N VAL A 80 1.40 9.60 7.06
CA VAL A 80 1.61 10.72 6.14
C VAL A 80 2.49 11.76 6.83
N VAL A 81 3.56 12.19 6.17
CA VAL A 81 4.36 13.32 6.64
C VAL A 81 3.59 14.59 6.30
N LEU A 82 3.12 15.31 7.31
CA LEU A 82 2.45 16.60 7.13
C LEU A 82 3.46 17.73 7.30
N ALA A 83 3.68 18.50 6.23
CA ALA A 83 4.47 19.73 6.30
C ALA A 83 3.62 20.86 6.92
N ARG A 84 4.21 21.63 7.85
CA ARG A 84 3.59 22.88 8.35
C ARG A 84 3.42 23.87 7.19
N ALA A 85 2.32 24.64 7.21
CA ALA A 85 2.00 25.64 6.17
C ALA A 85 3.09 26.70 5.93
N GLY A 86 3.91 27.01 6.94
CA GLY A 86 5.05 27.94 6.83
C GLY A 86 6.41 27.26 6.63
N LEU A 87 6.45 26.01 6.19
CA LEU A 87 7.72 25.35 5.85
C LEU A 87 8.36 26.09 4.67
N ASP A 88 9.62 26.47 4.85
CA ASP A 88 10.40 27.14 3.81
C ASP A 88 10.35 26.33 2.50
N SER A 89 10.04 27.02 1.39
CA SER A 89 9.80 26.38 0.11
C SER A 89 11.04 25.69 -0.44
N ALA A 90 12.25 26.19 -0.15
CA ALA A 90 13.48 25.53 -0.58
C ALA A 90 13.75 24.24 0.21
N ILE A 91 13.38 24.20 1.49
CA ILE A 91 13.41 22.98 2.30
C ILE A 91 12.39 21.97 1.77
N LEU A 92 11.17 22.41 1.48
CA LEU A 92 10.11 21.56 0.91
C LEU A 92 10.52 20.96 -0.43
N ASP A 93 11.03 21.78 -1.35
CA ASP A 93 11.45 21.34 -2.69
C ASP A 93 12.60 20.33 -2.60
N ARG A 94 13.57 20.57 -1.71
CA ARG A 94 14.68 19.64 -1.49
C ARG A 94 14.19 18.33 -0.87
N LEU A 95 13.33 18.39 0.13
CA LEU A 95 12.76 17.20 0.76
C LEU A 95 11.98 16.36 -0.26
N LEU A 96 11.16 17.01 -1.08
CA LEU A 96 10.39 16.35 -2.12
C LEU A 96 11.30 15.73 -3.18
N ALA A 97 12.34 16.44 -3.61
CA ALA A 97 13.32 15.93 -4.56
C ALA A 97 14.05 14.68 -4.03
N GLU A 98 14.49 14.69 -2.78
CA GLU A 98 15.15 13.54 -2.15
C GLU A 98 14.20 12.35 -1.99
N LEU A 99 12.95 12.58 -1.56
CA LEU A 99 11.94 11.53 -1.41
C LEU A 99 11.55 10.89 -2.76
N LEU A 100 11.47 11.69 -3.82
CA LEU A 100 11.15 11.21 -5.18
C LEU A 100 12.35 10.55 -5.87
N ALA A 101 13.57 11.01 -5.57
CA ALA A 101 14.80 10.43 -6.09
C ALA A 101 15.14 9.10 -5.39
N TRP A 102 14.77 8.97 -4.11
CA TRP A 102 14.99 7.75 -3.36
C TRP A 102 14.17 6.59 -3.93
N ARG A 103 14.88 5.55 -4.38
CA ARG A 103 14.29 4.27 -4.75
C ARG A 103 14.74 3.22 -3.74
N PRO A 104 13.83 2.46 -3.12
CA PRO A 104 14.23 1.33 -2.30
C PRO A 104 14.99 0.33 -3.18
N SER A 105 16.21 -0.03 -2.80
CA SER A 105 16.90 -1.16 -3.43
C SER A 105 16.12 -2.44 -3.13
N ALA A 106 16.03 -3.32 -4.13
CA ALA A 106 15.36 -4.60 -3.98
C ALA A 106 16.12 -5.45 -2.94
N ARG A 107 15.61 -5.52 -1.70
CA ARG A 107 15.95 -6.44 -0.60
C ARG A 107 17.45 -6.58 -0.22
N GLY A 108 17.78 -6.15 1.00
CA GLY A 108 18.58 -6.99 1.91
C GLY A 108 20.10 -7.16 1.71
N ASP A 109 20.86 -6.17 1.21
CA ASP A 109 22.33 -6.23 1.26
C ASP A 109 22.89 -5.34 2.42
N PRO A 110 23.50 -5.92 3.47
CA PRO A 110 24.13 -5.16 4.54
C PRO A 110 25.59 -4.88 4.18
N ARG A 111 25.89 -3.76 3.52
CA ARG A 111 27.28 -3.29 3.33
C ARG A 111 27.47 -1.79 3.58
N PRO A 112 28.64 -1.40 4.10
CA PRO A 112 28.77 -0.31 5.06
C PRO A 112 28.74 1.05 4.37
N VAL A 113 28.14 2.03 5.05
CA VAL A 113 28.17 3.43 4.67
C VAL A 113 29.63 3.89 4.64
N ARG A 114 30.23 3.96 3.44
CA ARG A 114 31.51 4.64 3.27
C ARG A 114 31.29 6.12 3.58
N ALA A 115 31.95 6.59 4.63
CA ALA A 115 31.97 8.00 5.02
C ALA A 115 32.42 8.87 3.84
N VAL A 116 31.50 9.61 3.25
CA VAL A 116 31.86 10.69 2.33
C VAL A 116 32.33 11.87 3.18
N ARG A 117 33.65 12.04 3.23
CA ARG A 117 34.32 13.20 3.83
C ARG A 117 33.75 14.49 3.25
N ARG A 118 33.36 15.41 4.14
CA ARG A 118 32.96 16.78 3.81
C ARG A 118 34.05 17.45 2.98
N ARG A 119 33.74 17.96 1.79
CA ARG A 119 34.50 19.05 1.18
C ARG A 119 33.68 20.33 1.27
N ARG A 120 34.26 21.35 1.91
CA ARG A 120 33.79 22.74 1.89
C ARG A 120 34.14 23.39 0.54
N CYS A 121 33.60 24.60 0.38
CA CYS A 121 33.83 25.63 -0.64
C CYS A 121 32.79 25.62 -1.76
N ARG A 122 32.27 26.75 -2.24
CA ARG A 122 32.34 28.18 -1.87
C ARG A 122 31.17 28.85 -2.61
N SER A 123 30.64 29.92 -2.05
CA SER A 123 29.60 30.79 -2.63
C SER A 123 29.78 31.10 -4.12
N LEU A 124 28.71 30.95 -4.91
CA LEU A 124 28.47 31.78 -6.11
C LEU A 124 26.95 31.94 -6.33
N LEU A 125 26.41 33.02 -5.77
CA LEU A 125 25.13 33.60 -6.17
C LEU A 125 25.21 34.05 -7.64
N ARG A 126 24.25 33.66 -8.48
CA ARG A 126 23.91 34.39 -9.73
C ARG A 126 22.43 34.80 -9.67
N PRO A 127 22.08 36.01 -10.16
CA PRO A 127 20.74 36.56 -10.01
C PRO A 127 19.73 35.87 -10.94
N ALA A 128 18.47 35.85 -10.49
CA ALA A 128 17.32 35.30 -11.17
C ALA A 128 17.05 35.98 -12.52
N ARG A 129 16.84 35.19 -13.58
CA ARG A 129 16.25 35.65 -14.84
C ARG A 129 14.72 35.48 -14.77
N ARG A 130 14.00 36.53 -15.16
CA ARG A 130 12.52 36.62 -15.21
C ARG A 130 11.91 35.50 -16.07
N PRO A 131 10.68 35.03 -15.76
CA PRO A 131 10.02 33.97 -16.51
C PRO A 131 9.48 34.50 -17.84
N GLY A 132 10.01 33.99 -18.95
CA GLY A 132 9.37 34.08 -20.25
C GLY A 132 8.26 33.03 -20.36
N ARG A 133 7.10 33.43 -20.90
CA ARG A 133 5.96 32.54 -21.20
C ARG A 133 6.43 31.34 -22.04
N VAL A 134 6.27 30.13 -21.51
CA VAL A 134 6.42 28.89 -22.29
C VAL A 134 5.04 28.51 -22.80
N ALA A 135 4.88 28.55 -24.12
CA ALA A 135 3.69 28.06 -24.81
C ALA A 135 3.48 26.57 -24.50
N ALA A 136 2.25 26.20 -24.17
CA ALA A 136 1.84 24.82 -23.95
C ALA A 136 2.04 24.00 -25.23
N ARG A 137 3.14 23.26 -25.30
CA ARG A 137 3.29 22.17 -26.28
C ARG A 137 2.37 21.03 -25.82
N ARG A 138 1.29 20.80 -26.56
CA ARG A 138 0.53 19.54 -26.51
C ARG A 138 1.50 18.42 -26.88
N ALA A 139 2.00 17.68 -25.88
CA ALA A 139 2.76 16.47 -26.11
C ALA A 139 1.81 15.42 -26.68
N GLY A 140 2.05 15.03 -27.94
CA GLY A 140 1.35 13.95 -28.59
C GLY A 140 1.48 12.64 -27.81
N ALA A 141 0.48 11.77 -27.98
CA ALA A 141 0.40 10.44 -27.39
C ALA A 141 1.67 9.62 -27.73
N GLY A 142 2.66 9.67 -26.84
CA GLY A 142 3.87 8.85 -26.95
C GLY A 142 3.49 7.38 -26.83
N ARG A 143 3.92 6.57 -27.81
CA ARG A 143 3.74 5.12 -27.85
C ARG A 143 4.29 4.53 -26.53
N VAL A 144 3.42 3.85 -25.79
CA VAL A 144 3.78 3.17 -24.55
C VAL A 144 4.83 2.09 -24.86
N PRO A 145 5.95 1.98 -24.11
CA PRO A 145 6.99 0.98 -24.36
C PRO A 145 6.40 -0.45 -24.36
N GLU A 146 6.87 -1.32 -25.27
CA GLU A 146 6.37 -2.70 -25.49
C GLU A 146 6.35 -3.54 -24.19
N ALA A 147 7.30 -3.31 -23.27
CA ALA A 147 7.37 -3.97 -21.97
C ALA A 147 6.14 -3.70 -21.06
N ARG A 148 5.33 -2.68 -21.36
CA ARG A 148 4.06 -2.40 -20.67
C ARG A 148 2.87 -3.19 -21.24
N ARG A 149 3.05 -3.92 -22.34
CA ARG A 149 2.00 -4.71 -23.02
C ARG A 149 1.99 -6.18 -22.65
N MET A 150 3.10 -6.73 -22.13
CA MET A 150 3.12 -8.12 -21.72
C MET A 150 2.38 -8.30 -20.38
N PRO A 151 1.54 -9.34 -20.25
CA PRO A 151 0.93 -9.65 -18.97
C PRO A 151 2.03 -9.90 -17.93
N PRO A 152 1.82 -9.49 -16.67
CA PRO A 152 2.81 -9.66 -15.63
C PRO A 152 3.10 -11.16 -15.44
N GLU A 153 4.35 -11.47 -15.12
CA GLU A 153 4.80 -12.83 -14.82
C GLU A 153 3.90 -13.45 -13.73
N ARG A 154 3.57 -14.73 -13.88
CA ARG A 154 2.77 -15.46 -12.90
C ARG A 154 3.61 -16.51 -12.20
N THR A 155 3.27 -16.80 -10.94
CA THR A 155 3.82 -17.97 -10.25
C THR A 155 3.40 -19.26 -10.95
N ALA A 156 4.17 -20.33 -10.78
CA ALA A 156 3.90 -21.63 -11.42
C ALA A 156 2.51 -22.20 -11.07
N ASP A 157 2.01 -21.92 -9.86
CA ASP A 157 0.67 -22.30 -9.40
C ASP A 157 -0.45 -21.38 -9.93
N GLY A 158 -0.11 -20.33 -10.68
CA GLY A 158 -1.05 -19.36 -11.25
C GLY A 158 -1.73 -18.42 -10.25
N ARG A 159 -1.48 -18.58 -8.94
CA ARG A 159 -2.17 -17.86 -7.85
C ARG A 159 -1.76 -16.40 -7.73
N TRP A 160 -0.56 -16.07 -8.20
CA TRP A 160 0.04 -14.74 -8.05
C TRP A 160 0.53 -14.20 -9.39
N ILE A 161 0.39 -12.90 -9.58
CA ILE A 161 1.18 -12.11 -10.53
C ILE A 161 2.36 -11.47 -9.80
N VAL A 162 3.50 -11.37 -10.44
CA VAL A 162 4.73 -10.76 -9.91
C VAL A 162 4.96 -9.45 -10.64
N VAL A 163 4.91 -8.35 -9.89
CA VAL A 163 5.15 -7.00 -10.42
C VAL A 163 6.22 -6.36 -9.56
N GLU A 164 7.35 -5.99 -10.16
CA GLU A 164 8.51 -5.40 -9.47
C GLU A 164 8.96 -6.23 -8.26
N GLY A 165 8.96 -7.57 -8.40
CA GLY A 165 9.35 -8.50 -7.34
C GLY A 165 8.36 -8.63 -6.18
N ARG A 166 7.17 -8.03 -6.29
CA ARG A 166 6.06 -8.17 -5.33
C ARG A 166 4.98 -9.07 -5.90
N ARG A 167 4.44 -9.95 -5.05
CA ARG A 167 3.33 -10.84 -5.41
C ARG A 167 2.00 -10.13 -5.17
N TRP A 168 1.13 -10.17 -6.16
CA TRP A 168 -0.25 -9.73 -6.09
C TRP A 168 -1.14 -10.89 -6.48
N ARG A 169 -2.27 -11.06 -5.79
CA ARG A 169 -3.19 -12.15 -6.09
C ARG A 169 -3.70 -12.01 -7.52
N ALA A 170 -3.58 -13.08 -8.30
CA ALA A 170 -4.15 -13.11 -9.63
C ALA A 170 -5.67 -13.16 -9.56
N ALA A 171 -6.33 -12.67 -10.60
CA ALA A 171 -7.77 -12.88 -10.77
C ALA A 171 -8.09 -14.39 -10.83
N ASP A 172 -9.24 -14.77 -10.30
CA ASP A 172 -9.72 -16.15 -10.28
C ASP A 172 -9.72 -16.71 -11.72
N PRO A 173 -9.04 -17.84 -11.98
CA PRO A 173 -9.00 -18.44 -13.31
C PRO A 173 -10.36 -18.99 -13.75
N GLU A 174 -11.24 -19.37 -12.82
CA GLU A 174 -12.55 -19.96 -13.10
C GLU A 174 -13.64 -18.91 -13.38
N LEU A 175 -13.30 -17.62 -13.39
CA LEU A 175 -14.24 -16.57 -13.80
C LEU A 175 -14.66 -16.77 -15.27
N PRO A 176 -15.97 -16.82 -15.57
CA PRO A 176 -16.47 -16.74 -16.94
C PRO A 176 -15.93 -15.49 -17.64
N GLU A 177 -15.62 -15.58 -18.93
CA GLU A 177 -14.93 -14.49 -19.64
C GLU A 177 -15.78 -13.21 -19.69
N GLU A 178 -17.09 -13.36 -19.82
CA GLU A 178 -18.05 -12.26 -19.82
C GLU A 178 -18.05 -11.53 -18.47
N VAL A 179 -18.13 -12.29 -17.37
CA VAL A 179 -18.07 -11.76 -15.99
C VAL A 179 -16.72 -11.08 -15.74
N ARG A 180 -15.63 -11.71 -16.19
CA ARG A 180 -14.27 -11.15 -16.12
C ARG A 180 -14.19 -9.82 -16.88
N ALA A 181 -14.71 -9.73 -18.08
CA ALA A 181 -14.69 -8.53 -18.91
C ALA A 181 -15.50 -7.40 -18.27
N GLU A 182 -16.69 -7.72 -17.74
CA GLU A 182 -17.56 -6.75 -17.08
C GLU A 182 -16.94 -6.19 -15.80
N LEU A 183 -16.40 -7.04 -14.93
CA LEU A 183 -15.69 -6.61 -13.72
C LEU A 183 -14.47 -5.74 -14.05
N GLN A 184 -13.72 -6.08 -15.10
CA GLN A 184 -12.60 -5.26 -15.58
C GLN A 184 -13.06 -3.90 -16.12
N HIS A 185 -14.19 -3.86 -16.83
CA HIS A 185 -14.80 -2.61 -17.29
C HIS A 185 -15.20 -1.71 -16.12
N HIS A 186 -15.89 -2.26 -15.11
CA HIS A 186 -16.21 -1.52 -13.89
C HIS A 186 -14.95 -1.03 -13.16
N LEU A 187 -13.91 -1.86 -13.06
CA LEU A 187 -12.63 -1.48 -12.47
C LEU A 187 -11.97 -0.32 -13.23
N GLY A 188 -11.99 -0.36 -14.56
CA GLY A 188 -11.51 0.71 -15.44
C GLY A 188 -12.25 2.03 -15.19
N LYS A 189 -13.59 1.98 -15.22
CA LYS A 189 -14.45 3.15 -14.93
C LYS A 189 -14.19 3.71 -13.52
N ALA A 190 -14.11 2.85 -12.51
CA ALA A 190 -13.86 3.27 -11.13
C ALA A 190 -12.49 3.94 -10.95
N ARG A 191 -11.43 3.41 -11.58
CA ARG A 191 -10.09 4.03 -11.59
C ARG A 191 -10.09 5.39 -12.29
N ALA A 192 -10.83 5.53 -13.39
CA ALA A 192 -11.02 6.82 -14.04
C ALA A 192 -11.72 7.82 -13.11
N ALA A 193 -12.80 7.41 -12.45
CA ALA A 193 -13.54 8.23 -11.49
C ALA A 193 -12.66 8.68 -10.30
N VAL A 194 -11.77 7.83 -9.78
CA VAL A 194 -10.79 8.24 -8.74
C VAL A 194 -9.91 9.38 -9.24
N ARG A 195 -9.43 9.32 -10.49
CA ARG A 195 -8.58 10.38 -11.06
C ARG A 195 -9.36 11.69 -11.22
N THR A 196 -10.57 11.61 -11.77
CA THR A 196 -11.45 12.77 -11.95
C THR A 196 -11.81 13.42 -10.62
N ALA A 197 -12.23 12.63 -9.63
CA ALA A 197 -12.61 13.13 -8.31
C ALA A 197 -11.42 13.78 -7.56
N ARG A 198 -10.21 13.23 -7.71
CA ARG A 198 -9.00 13.88 -7.16
C ARG A 198 -8.69 15.22 -7.83
N ALA A 199 -8.85 15.30 -9.15
CA ALA A 199 -8.63 16.55 -9.88
C ALA A 199 -9.66 17.63 -9.49
N ALA A 200 -10.85 17.22 -9.08
CA ALA A 200 -11.91 18.09 -8.57
C ALA A 200 -11.84 18.38 -7.06
N ASP A 201 -10.83 17.85 -6.36
CA ASP A 201 -10.68 17.91 -4.89
C ASP A 201 -11.95 17.48 -4.12
N ASP A 202 -12.67 16.47 -4.63
CA ASP A 202 -13.87 15.93 -4.00
C ASP A 202 -13.54 14.64 -3.21
N PRO A 203 -13.31 14.73 -1.89
CA PRO A 203 -12.95 13.57 -1.09
C PRO A 203 -14.10 12.56 -0.94
N ALA A 204 -15.37 12.99 -1.06
CA ALA A 204 -16.52 12.09 -1.00
C ALA A 204 -16.61 11.23 -2.27
N ALA A 205 -16.46 11.85 -3.45
CA ALA A 205 -16.40 11.14 -4.72
C ALA A 205 -15.17 10.22 -4.81
N VAL A 206 -14.00 10.63 -4.29
CA VAL A 206 -12.83 9.75 -4.21
C VAL A 206 -13.13 8.50 -3.38
N ARG A 207 -13.79 8.66 -2.22
CA ARG A 207 -14.18 7.53 -1.36
C ARG A 207 -15.16 6.61 -2.07
N ALA A 208 -16.18 7.16 -2.75
CA ALA A 208 -17.14 6.38 -3.52
C ALA A 208 -16.46 5.58 -4.66
N ALA A 209 -15.59 6.23 -5.43
CA ALA A 209 -14.87 5.59 -6.52
C ALA A 209 -13.90 4.50 -6.03
N ARG A 210 -13.22 4.72 -4.89
CA ARG A 210 -12.38 3.68 -4.25
C ARG A 210 -13.20 2.47 -3.79
N ARG A 211 -14.39 2.67 -3.22
CA ARG A 211 -15.30 1.56 -2.88
C ARG A 211 -15.65 0.72 -4.12
N ARG A 212 -15.89 1.35 -5.27
CA ARG A 212 -16.14 0.65 -6.54
C ARG A 212 -14.92 -0.14 -7.03
N VAL A 213 -13.71 0.41 -6.89
CA VAL A 213 -12.46 -0.34 -7.15
C VAL A 213 -12.37 -1.58 -6.27
N ASP A 214 -12.70 -1.45 -4.99
CA ASP A 214 -12.62 -2.54 -4.04
C ASP A 214 -13.63 -3.64 -4.36
N LEU A 215 -14.89 -3.29 -4.70
CA LEU A 215 -15.91 -4.24 -5.15
C LEU A 215 -15.47 -5.01 -6.39
N ALA A 216 -15.02 -4.31 -7.44
CA ALA A 216 -14.57 -4.96 -8.67
C ALA A 216 -13.38 -5.90 -8.41
N LYS A 217 -12.42 -5.51 -7.57
CA LYS A 217 -11.28 -6.36 -7.21
C LYS A 217 -11.65 -7.58 -6.36
N ARG A 218 -12.65 -7.46 -5.49
CA ARG A 218 -13.21 -8.62 -4.75
C ARG A 218 -13.96 -9.56 -5.70
N GLY A 219 -14.75 -9.02 -6.63
CA GLY A 219 -15.40 -9.80 -7.70
C GLY A 219 -14.41 -10.49 -8.64
N LEU A 220 -13.24 -9.89 -8.91
CA LEU A 220 -12.16 -10.53 -9.66
C LEU A 220 -11.39 -11.59 -8.86
N GLY A 221 -11.49 -11.58 -7.53
CA GLY A 221 -10.78 -12.52 -6.65
C GLY A 221 -9.38 -12.04 -6.27
N GLU A 222 -9.04 -10.80 -6.60
CA GLU A 222 -7.76 -10.17 -6.27
C GLU A 222 -7.66 -9.75 -4.80
N ARG A 223 -8.78 -9.75 -4.07
CA ARG A 223 -8.93 -9.31 -2.67
C ARG A 223 -9.99 -10.11 -1.94
N GLY A 224 -9.90 -10.13 -0.61
CA GLY A 224 -10.80 -10.91 0.26
C GLY A 224 -10.24 -12.31 0.50
N GLU A 225 -11.13 -13.26 0.74
CA GLU A 225 -10.78 -14.67 0.88
C GLU A 225 -10.12 -15.19 -0.41
N PRO A 226 -9.03 -15.98 -0.35
CA PRO A 226 -8.40 -16.52 -1.55
C PRO A 226 -9.31 -17.45 -2.34
N TRP A 227 -9.40 -17.27 -3.65
CA TRP A 227 -10.26 -18.10 -4.49
C TRP A 227 -9.87 -19.58 -4.44
N TRP A 228 -8.60 -19.92 -4.27
CA TRP A 228 -8.15 -21.32 -4.13
C TRP A 228 -8.56 -21.97 -2.80
N GLU A 229 -9.08 -21.21 -1.84
CA GLU A 229 -9.67 -21.69 -0.59
C GLU A 229 -11.21 -21.72 -0.66
N GLN A 230 -11.80 -21.23 -1.76
CA GLN A 230 -13.26 -21.21 -1.99
C GLN A 230 -13.72 -22.37 -2.86
N ASP A 231 -14.89 -22.93 -2.52
CA ASP A 231 -15.64 -23.82 -3.40
C ASP A 231 -16.27 -23.05 -4.58
N ALA A 232 -16.70 -23.80 -5.60
CA ALA A 232 -17.25 -23.22 -6.83
C ALA A 232 -18.46 -22.30 -6.59
N ALA A 233 -19.37 -22.69 -5.68
CA ALA A 233 -20.56 -21.92 -5.37
C ALA A 233 -20.23 -20.60 -4.65
N THR A 234 -19.21 -20.60 -3.78
CA THR A 234 -18.73 -19.39 -3.10
C THR A 234 -18.05 -18.45 -4.08
N ARG A 235 -17.28 -18.97 -5.03
CA ARG A 235 -16.70 -18.17 -6.11
C ARG A 235 -17.79 -17.54 -6.96
N GLU A 236 -18.82 -18.31 -7.32
CA GLU A 236 -19.97 -17.83 -8.09
C GLU A 236 -20.70 -16.69 -7.40
N ARG A 237 -21.12 -16.90 -6.15
CA ARG A 237 -21.75 -15.83 -5.35
C ARG A 237 -20.88 -14.59 -5.28
N ARG A 238 -19.57 -14.74 -5.06
CA ARG A 238 -18.63 -13.61 -4.93
C ARG A 238 -18.61 -12.69 -6.15
N TRP A 239 -18.60 -13.21 -7.38
CA TRP A 239 -18.60 -12.34 -8.57
C TRP A 239 -19.98 -11.83 -8.92
N THR A 240 -21.05 -12.60 -8.67
CA THR A 240 -22.43 -12.19 -8.90
C THR A 240 -22.80 -11.01 -7.98
N GLU A 241 -22.59 -11.15 -6.67
CA GLU A 241 -22.85 -10.08 -5.69
C GLU A 241 -22.01 -8.82 -5.98
N ALA A 242 -20.77 -8.99 -6.45
CA ALA A 242 -19.92 -7.86 -6.82
C ALA A 242 -20.47 -7.09 -8.02
N LEU A 243 -20.98 -7.80 -9.04
CA LEU A 243 -21.61 -7.18 -10.20
C LEU A 243 -22.91 -6.46 -9.85
N GLU A 244 -23.79 -7.10 -9.07
CA GLU A 244 -25.04 -6.48 -8.57
C GLU A 244 -24.73 -5.18 -7.81
N ALA A 245 -23.80 -5.23 -6.85
CA ALA A 245 -23.41 -4.05 -6.07
C ALA A 245 -22.73 -2.94 -6.90
N LEU A 246 -22.18 -3.28 -8.07
CA LEU A 246 -21.57 -2.33 -9.01
C LEU A 246 -22.60 -1.71 -9.94
N ALA A 247 -23.63 -2.47 -10.32
CA ALA A 247 -24.76 -2.09 -11.16
C ALA A 247 -25.70 -1.11 -10.43
N ASP A 248 -26.09 -1.42 -9.19
CA ASP A 248 -26.96 -0.59 -8.33
C ASP A 248 -26.42 0.82 -8.02
N ARG A 249 -25.15 1.07 -8.37
CA ARG A 249 -24.43 2.31 -8.08
C ARG A 249 -23.91 3.02 -9.32
N LEU A 250 -24.41 2.69 -10.52
CA LEU A 250 -24.26 3.58 -11.66
C LEU A 250 -25.26 4.74 -11.54
N PRO A 251 -24.82 6.00 -11.48
CA PRO A 251 -25.67 7.11 -11.88
C PRO A 251 -25.94 7.07 -13.38
#